data_AF-A0A8S3EY11-F1
#
_entry.id   AF-A0A8S3EY11-F1
#
_cell.length_a   1.000
_cell.length_b   1.000
_cell.length_c   1.000
_cell.angle_alpha   90.00
_cell.angle_beta   90.00
_cell.angle_gamma   90.00
#
_symmetry.space_group_name_H-M   'P 1'
#
loop_
_entity.id
_entity.type
_entity.pdbx_description
1 polymer ?
#
loop_
_entity_poly.entity_id
_entity_poly.type
_entity_poly.pdbx_seq_one_letter_code
_entity_poly.pdbx_strand_id
1 'polypeptide(L)' 'DKQARSHEIRFTIKPQYRSLLFGFRGKTISGLRQKHDVRIDVSNNQPAIAVPTSADNDDENNKEE' A
#
# COMPACT_ATOMS: atom_id res chain seq x y z
N ASP A 1 -20.74 9.20 -21.96
CA ASP A 1 -19.48 9.96 -21.81
C ASP A 1 -18.67 9.73 -20.52
N LYS A 2 -19.24 9.26 -19.40
CA LYS A 2 -18.48 9.16 -18.13
C LYS A 2 -17.60 7.91 -17.99
N GLN A 3 -17.91 6.82 -18.68
CA GLN A 3 -17.22 5.52 -18.50
C GLN A 3 -15.81 5.45 -19.11
N ALA A 4 -15.45 6.34 -20.03
CA ALA A 4 -14.13 6.35 -20.65
C ALA A 4 -13.05 7.09 -19.81
N ARG A 5 -13.45 7.79 -18.73
CA ARG A 5 -12.55 8.67 -17.95
C ARG A 5 -11.90 7.98 -16.74
N SER A 6 -12.27 6.74 -16.48
CA SER A 6 -11.80 5.97 -15.31
C SER A 6 -10.95 4.79 -15.75
N HIS A 7 -9.78 5.05 -16.34
CA HIS A 7 -8.84 3.98 -16.69
C HIS A 7 -7.87 3.75 -15.54
N GLU A 8 -8.06 2.65 -14.80
CA GLU A 8 -7.17 2.24 -13.71
C GLU A 8 -6.23 1.14 -14.21
N ILE A 9 -4.91 1.35 -14.05
CA ILE A 9 -3.88 0.38 -14.41
C ILE A 9 -3.22 -0.12 -13.13
N ARG A 10 -3.22 -1.44 -12.92
CA ARG A 10 -2.51 -2.10 -11.82
C ARG A 10 -1.40 -2.97 -12.39
N PHE A 11 -0.18 -2.80 -11.92
CA PHE A 11 0.95 -3.62 -12.31
C PHE A 11 1.85 -3.89 -11.10
N THR A 12 2.45 -5.07 -11.08
CA THR A 12 3.35 -5.48 -10.01
C THR A 12 4.78 -5.13 -10.40
N ILE A 13 5.39 -4.24 -9.62
CA ILE A 13 6.81 -3.89 -9.74
C ILE A 13 7.62 -4.55 -8.63
N LYS A 14 8.80 -5.05 -8.97
CA LYS A 14 9.75 -5.54 -7.96
C LYS A 14 10.16 -4.38 -7.03
N PRO A 15 10.34 -4.63 -5.72
CA PRO A 15 10.70 -3.59 -4.75
C PRO A 15 11.97 -2.81 -5.11
N GLN A 16 12.93 -3.48 -5.77
CA GLN A 16 14.19 -2.88 -6.23
C GLN A 16 14.01 -1.67 -7.16
N TYR A 17 12.95 -1.65 -7.96
CA TYR A 17 12.68 -0.55 -8.90
C TYR A 17 11.84 0.57 -8.29
N ARG A 18 11.28 0.37 -7.09
CA ARG A 18 10.44 1.37 -6.43
C ARG A 18 11.23 2.65 -6.14
N SER A 19 12.46 2.53 -5.64
CA SER A 19 13.32 3.68 -5.37
C SER A 19 13.63 4.47 -6.65
N LEU A 20 13.92 3.75 -7.74
CA LEU A 20 14.14 4.34 -9.07
C LEU A 20 12.89 5.06 -9.60
N LEU A 21 11.70 4.49 -9.39
CA LEU A 21 10.43 5.06 -9.85
C LEU A 21 10.05 6.34 -9.10
N PHE A 22 10.24 6.37 -7.77
CA PHE A 22 10.06 7.61 -7.01
C PHE A 22 11.08 8.68 -7.42
N GLY A 23 12.31 8.26 -7.77
CA GLY A 23 13.39 9.15 -8.16
C GLY A 23 13.86 10.05 -7.01
N PHE A 24 14.73 11.01 -7.32
CA PHE A 24 15.30 11.90 -6.31
C PHE A 24 14.23 12.76 -5.64
N ARG A 25 13.96 12.51 -4.36
CA ARG A 25 12.94 13.19 -3.54
C ARG A 25 11.51 13.13 -4.13
N GLY A 26 11.16 12.09 -4.91
CA GLY A 26 9.80 11.98 -5.45
C GLY A 26 9.51 12.86 -6.66
N LYS A 27 10.52 13.55 -7.22
CA LYS A 27 10.35 14.45 -8.39
C LYS A 27 9.74 13.73 -9.60
N THR A 28 10.10 12.47 -9.83
CA THR A 28 9.62 11.70 -10.97
C THR A 28 8.12 11.42 -10.87
N ILE A 29 7.65 10.93 -9.71
CA ILE A 29 6.21 10.69 -9.45
C ILE A 29 5.42 11.99 -9.49
N SER A 30 5.93 13.06 -8.86
CA SER A 30 5.26 14.35 -8.83
C SER A 30 5.13 14.97 -10.22
N GLY A 31 6.19 14.90 -11.04
CA GLY A 31 6.17 15.35 -12.42
C GLY A 31 5.21 14.52 -13.29
N LEU A 32 5.16 13.21 -13.11
CA LEU A 32 4.25 12.34 -13.87
C LEU A 32 2.79 12.63 -13.53
N ARG A 33 2.48 12.83 -12.24
CA ARG A 33 1.15 13.25 -11.75
C ARG A 33 0.72 14.57 -12.38
N GLN A 34 1.58 15.58 -12.33
CA GLN A 34 1.27 16.91 -12.85
C GLN A 34 1.16 16.95 -14.37
N LYS A 35 2.03 16.21 -15.08
CA LYS A 35 2.08 16.22 -16.54
C LYS A 35 0.88 15.52 -17.19
N HIS A 36 0.42 14.42 -16.58
CA HIS A 36 -0.66 13.61 -17.14
C HIS A 36 -1.99 13.77 -16.41
N ASP A 37 -2.03 14.60 -15.36
CA ASP A 37 -3.19 14.81 -14.48
C ASP A 37 -3.78 13.50 -13.95
N VAL A 38 -2.88 12.60 -13.53
CA VAL A 38 -3.23 11.25 -13.06
C VAL A 38 -2.97 11.10 -11.57
N ARG A 39 -3.82 10.28 -10.93
CA ARG A 39 -3.60 9.83 -9.56
C ARG A 39 -2.77 8.55 -9.58
N ILE A 40 -1.64 8.57 -8.86
CA ILE A 40 -0.76 7.41 -8.68
C ILE A 40 -0.72 7.09 -7.19
N ASP A 41 -1.12 5.87 -6.84
CA ASP A 41 -1.05 5.32 -5.50
C ASP A 41 -0.08 4.12 -5.52
N VAL A 42 0.94 4.14 -4.67
CA VAL A 42 1.94 3.07 -4.56
C VAL A 42 1.70 2.34 -3.24
N SER A 43 0.83 1.32 -3.28
CA SER A 43 0.61 0.45 -2.13
C SER A 43 1.76 -0.54 -2.02
N ASN A 44 2.37 -0.63 -0.85
CA ASN A 44 3.21 -1.77 -0.52
C ASN A 44 2.24 -2.96 -0.49
N ASN A 45 2.27 -3.81 -1.52
CA ASN A 45 1.59 -5.09 -1.47
C ASN A 45 2.32 -5.98 -0.46
N GLN A 46 2.26 -5.62 0.81
CA GLN A 46 2.22 -6.63 1.84
C GLN A 46 0.86 -7.29 1.63
N PRO A 47 0.81 -8.55 1.16
CA PRO A 47 -0.36 -9.35 1.52
C PRO A 47 -0.44 -9.22 3.04
N ALA A 48 -1.52 -8.62 3.53
CA ALA A 48 -1.81 -8.61 4.95
C ALA A 48 -1.65 -10.06 5.39
N ILE A 49 -0.53 -10.36 6.04
CA ILE A 49 -0.37 -11.58 6.80
C ILE A 49 -1.50 -11.40 7.80
N ALA A 50 -2.60 -12.10 7.59
CA ALA A 50 -3.60 -12.30 8.61
C ALA A 50 -2.82 -13.03 9.69
N VAL A 51 -2.16 -12.28 10.56
CA VAL A 51 -1.76 -12.75 11.86
C VAL A 51 -3.11 -12.76 12.59
N PRO A 52 -3.79 -13.91 12.77
CA PRO A 52 -4.69 -14.00 13.89
C PRO A 52 -3.79 -13.72 15.09
N THR A 53 -3.84 -12.50 15.63
CA THR A 53 -3.32 -12.25 16.96
C THR A 53 -4.11 -13.22 17.82
N SER A 54 -3.47 -14.33 18.14
CA SER A 54 -3.90 -15.31 19.13
C SER A 54 -4.08 -14.55 20.42
N ALA A 55 -5.31 -14.08 20.64
CA ALA A 55 -5.79 -13.61 21.92
C ALA A 55 -6.16 -14.84 22.75
N ASP A 56 -5.19 -15.74 22.96
CA ASP A 56 -5.21 -16.70 24.06
C ASP A 56 -4.48 -16.00 25.22
N ASN A 57 -5.18 -15.08 25.87
CA ASN A 57 -4.83 -14.64 27.21
C ASN A 57 -5.78 -15.37 28.16
N ASP A 58 -5.54 -16.66 28.35
CA ASP A 58 -6.04 -17.39 29.53
C ASP A 58 -5.19 -16.94 30.74
N ASP A 59 -5.35 -15.69 31.18
CA ASP A 59 -4.81 -15.25 32.48
C ASP A 59 -5.81 -15.68 33.56
N GLU A 60 -5.63 -16.93 33.96
CA GLU A 60 -6.27 -17.63 35.06
C GLU A 60 -5.83 -17.02 36.40
N ASN A 61 -6.32 -15.83 36.73
CA ASN A 61 -6.09 -15.28 38.07
C ASN A 61 -7.26 -14.42 38.59
N ASN A 62 -8.36 -15.09 38.91
CA ASN A 62 -9.28 -14.57 39.93
C ASN A 62 -9.92 -15.70 40.74
N LYS A 63 -9.13 -16.24 41.65
CA LYS A 63 -9.45 -17.09 42.81
C LYS A 63 -8.15 -17.08 43.63
N GLU A 64 -8.05 -16.71 44.90
CA GLU A 64 -8.89 -16.92 46.06
C GLU A 64 -8.40 -15.99 47.20
N GLU A 65 -9.29 -15.77 48.18
CA GLU A 65 -9.13 -15.15 49.53
C GLU A 65 -8.82 -13.65 49.69
#